data_AF-A0AA96ULV8-F1
#
_entry.id   AF-A0AA96ULV8-F1
#
_cell.length_a   1.000
_cell.length_b   1.000
_cell.length_c   1.000
_cell.angle_alpha   90.00
_cell.angle_beta   90.00
_cell.angle_gamma   90.00
#
_symmetry.space_group_name_H-M   'P 1'
#
loop_
_entity.id
_entity.type
_entity.pdbx_description
1 polymer ?
#
loop_
_entity_poly.entity_id
_entity_poly.type
_entity_poly.pdbx_seq_one_letter_code
_entity_poly.pdbx_strand_id
1 'polypeptide(L)'
;MGESAGAGFAGDPAQALLRIRDQQGRLCGLGFVADRHGTVVTAHEAVAGLPRLVLHTPGGQSRVLGPESVDLLPERGLALLRTAAVGGLPGPALPIGRTAVTGPVAVPHQRWEDGAPALAHGRPLGRESGRCGDGALVRTVPGVLLLDLPVTPPAGAPVLDPETGAVLAVLAPGCAPSPGPASRPSRWRPTAARRTPRSAGCWPATPPTPPPSAGRSTWAGRCG
;
A
#
# COMPACT_ATOMS: atom_id res chain seq x y z
N MET A 1 -33.16 -29.34 0.59
CA MET A 1 -32.24 -29.91 -0.41
C MET A 1 -31.55 -28.77 -1.12
N GLY A 2 -30.22 -28.71 -1.03
CA GLY A 2 -29.41 -27.71 -1.74
C GLY A 2 -28.53 -26.83 -0.85
N GLU A 3 -27.96 -27.35 0.23
CA GLU A 3 -26.73 -26.76 0.77
C GLU A 3 -25.61 -27.03 -0.24
N SER A 4 -25.27 -26.02 -1.03
CA SER A 4 -24.05 -26.03 -1.82
C SER A 4 -22.88 -26.09 -0.85
N ALA A 5 -22.36 -27.29 -0.65
CA ALA A 5 -21.05 -27.55 -0.09
C ALA A 5 -20.00 -26.96 -1.05
N GLY A 6 -19.79 -25.65 -0.97
CA GLY A 6 -18.53 -25.05 -1.37
C GLY A 6 -17.48 -25.68 -0.47
N ALA A 7 -16.55 -26.45 -1.04
CA ALA A 7 -15.39 -26.94 -0.33
C ALA A 7 -14.57 -25.73 0.11
N GLY A 8 -14.93 -25.17 1.27
CA GLY A 8 -14.35 -23.98 1.83
C GLY A 8 -12.88 -24.25 2.10
N PHE A 9 -12.02 -23.43 1.52
CA PHE A 9 -10.65 -23.27 1.98
C PHE A 9 -10.69 -23.14 3.52
N ALA A 10 -9.98 -24.02 4.22
CA ALA A 10 -9.95 -24.06 5.68
C ALA A 10 -9.17 -22.84 6.20
N GLY A 11 -9.83 -21.68 6.25
CA GLY A 11 -9.30 -20.40 6.72
C GLY A 11 -9.75 -19.23 5.85
N ASP A 12 -9.78 -18.02 6.41
CA ASP A 12 -9.88 -16.82 5.59
C ASP A 12 -8.54 -16.61 4.87
N PRO A 13 -8.46 -16.58 3.52
CA PRO A 13 -7.21 -16.40 2.80
C PRO A 13 -6.51 -15.07 3.15
N ALA A 14 -7.26 -14.08 3.65
CA ALA A 14 -6.69 -12.84 4.15
C ALA A 14 -5.87 -13.04 5.45
N GLN A 15 -6.11 -14.14 6.19
CA GLN A 15 -5.31 -14.60 7.33
C GLN A 15 -4.09 -15.44 6.93
N ALA A 16 -3.87 -15.71 5.64
CA ALA A 16 -2.63 -16.34 5.16
C ALA A 16 -1.58 -15.30 4.69
N LEU A 17 -1.88 -14.01 4.84
CA LEU A 17 -1.07 -12.93 4.30
C LEU A 17 -0.02 -12.43 5.26
N LEU A 18 1.15 -12.20 4.70
CA LEU A 18 2.30 -11.64 5.36
C LEU A 18 2.35 -10.14 5.08
N ARG A 19 2.66 -9.37 6.11
CA ARG A 19 2.91 -7.94 5.97
C ARG A 19 4.41 -7.71 5.84
N ILE A 20 4.80 -6.97 4.82
CA ILE A 20 6.19 -6.61 4.56
C ILE A 20 6.38 -5.18 5.04
N ARG A 21 7.30 -5.00 5.99
CA ARG A 21 7.66 -3.70 6.54
C ARG A 21 9.13 -3.41 6.34
N ASP A 22 9.46 -2.13 6.26
CA ASP A 22 10.84 -1.68 6.38
C ASP A 22 11.31 -1.73 7.84
N GLN A 23 12.57 -1.37 8.08
CA GLN A 23 13.14 -1.31 9.44
C GLN A 23 12.48 -0.22 10.31
N GLN A 24 11.81 0.77 9.70
CA GLN A 24 11.09 1.83 10.38
C GLN A 24 9.66 1.41 10.75
N GLY A 25 9.25 0.18 10.38
CA GLY A 25 7.93 -0.36 10.65
C GLY A 25 6.84 0.12 9.69
N ARG A 26 7.20 0.83 8.62
CA ARG A 26 6.24 1.26 7.59
C ARG A 26 5.85 0.07 6.74
N LEU A 27 4.56 -0.06 6.43
CA LEU A 27 4.07 -1.07 5.50
C LEU A 27 4.55 -0.75 4.08
N CYS A 28 5.33 -1.65 3.52
CA CYS A 28 5.82 -1.57 2.14
C CYS A 28 4.94 -2.38 1.18
N GLY A 29 4.36 -3.48 1.67
CA GLY A 29 3.48 -4.32 0.88
C GLY A 29 2.97 -5.55 1.63
N LEU A 30 2.29 -6.41 0.89
CA LEU A 30 1.82 -7.71 1.31
C LEU A 30 2.57 -8.82 0.57
N GLY A 31 2.53 -10.03 1.12
CA GLY A 31 3.03 -11.23 0.46
C GLY A 31 2.28 -12.46 0.93
N PHE A 32 2.49 -13.57 0.24
CA PHE A 32 1.90 -14.86 0.59
C PHE A 32 2.91 -15.98 0.41
N VAL A 33 2.72 -17.05 1.17
CA VAL A 33 3.54 -18.27 1.04
C VAL A 33 3.10 -19.03 -0.20
N ALA A 34 4.02 -19.25 -1.14
CA ALA A 34 3.77 -19.90 -2.42
C ALA A 34 4.03 -21.42 -2.39
N ASP A 35 4.82 -21.90 -1.43
CA ASP A 35 5.17 -23.31 -1.32
C ASP A 35 5.38 -23.77 0.12
N ARG A 36 5.48 -25.09 0.30
CA ARG A 36 5.79 -25.73 1.59
C ARG A 36 7.19 -25.43 2.12
N HIS A 37 8.08 -24.85 1.31
CA HIS A 37 9.43 -24.47 1.72
C HIS A 37 9.44 -23.08 2.38
N GLY A 38 8.30 -22.38 2.40
CA GLY A 38 8.16 -21.05 2.98
C GLY A 38 8.63 -19.95 2.03
N THR A 39 8.69 -20.20 0.72
CA THR A 39 8.96 -19.15 -0.26
C THR A 39 7.81 -18.15 -0.26
N VAL A 40 8.12 -16.88 -0.05
CA VAL A 40 7.11 -15.81 -0.09
C VAL A 40 7.17 -15.11 -1.43
N VAL A 41 6.02 -14.93 -2.06
CA VAL A 41 5.88 -14.12 -3.27
C VAL A 41 5.31 -12.76 -2.90
N THR A 42 5.88 -11.71 -3.49
CA THR A 42 5.41 -10.33 -3.37
C THR A 42 5.72 -9.53 -4.64
N ALA A 43 5.29 -8.26 -4.69
CA ALA A 43 5.65 -7.34 -5.75
C ALA A 43 7.10 -6.85 -5.59
N HIS A 44 7.79 -6.64 -6.70
CA HIS A 44 9.16 -6.10 -6.73
C HIS A 44 9.27 -4.79 -5.94
N GLU A 45 8.36 -3.84 -6.20
CA GLU A 45 8.32 -2.52 -5.58
C GLU A 45 8.16 -2.56 -4.05
N ALA A 46 7.59 -3.63 -3.49
CA ALA A 46 7.41 -3.77 -2.05
C ALA A 46 8.74 -4.01 -1.31
N VAL A 47 9.78 -4.44 -2.02
CA VAL A 47 11.07 -4.85 -1.42
C VAL A 47 12.29 -4.23 -2.10
N ALA A 48 12.13 -3.68 -3.31
CA ALA A 48 13.22 -3.05 -4.05
C ALA A 48 13.83 -1.89 -3.23
N GLY A 49 15.17 -1.90 -3.15
CA GLY A 49 15.93 -0.85 -2.45
C GLY A 49 15.89 -0.93 -0.92
N LEU A 50 15.22 -1.92 -0.32
CA LEU A 50 15.23 -2.09 1.13
C LEU A 50 16.52 -2.80 1.58
N PRO A 51 17.30 -2.22 2.53
CA PRO A 51 18.51 -2.86 3.05
C PRO A 51 18.21 -4.04 3.97
N ARG A 52 17.00 -4.06 4.54
CA ARG A 52 16.46 -5.14 5.37
C ARG A 52 14.96 -4.98 5.42
N LEU A 53 14.25 -6.10 5.49
CA LEU A 53 12.80 -6.12 5.59
C LEU A 53 12.35 -6.96 6.78
N VAL A 54 11.18 -6.62 7.29
CA VAL A 54 10.52 -7.31 8.41
C VAL A 54 9.23 -7.93 7.89
N LEU A 55 9.16 -9.25 7.91
CA LEU A 55 7.96 -10.01 7.63
C LEU A 55 7.17 -10.20 8.92
N HIS A 56 5.92 -9.77 8.91
CA HIS A 56 4.97 -10.05 9.99
C HIS A 56 3.94 -11.07 9.55
N THR A 57 3.80 -12.12 10.35
CA THR A 57 2.74 -13.10 10.17
C THR A 57 1.44 -12.61 10.80
N PRO A 58 0.28 -13.12 10.34
CA PRO A 58 -1.01 -12.80 10.92
C PRO A 58 -1.12 -13.30 12.37
N GLY A 59 -0.36 -14.32 12.77
CA GLY A 59 -0.21 -14.78 14.15
C GLY A 59 0.68 -13.91 15.04
N GLY A 60 1.09 -12.71 14.57
CA GLY A 60 1.88 -11.75 15.35
C GLY A 60 3.38 -12.03 15.40
N GLN A 61 3.85 -13.10 14.76
CA GLN A 61 5.29 -13.38 14.70
C GLN A 61 5.97 -12.45 13.69
N SER A 62 7.23 -12.12 13.97
CA SER A 62 8.03 -11.27 13.10
C SER A 62 9.34 -11.96 12.73
N ARG A 63 9.78 -11.77 11.49
CA ARG A 63 11.04 -12.31 10.96
C ARG A 63 11.76 -11.23 10.17
N VAL A 64 13.06 -11.12 10.35
CA VAL A 64 13.87 -10.11 9.69
C VAL A 64 14.69 -10.79 8.60
N LEU A 65 14.55 -10.32 7.36
CA LEU A 65 15.29 -10.84 6.21
C LEU A 65 16.28 -9.79 5.71
N GLY A 66 17.51 -10.23 5.42
CA GLY A 66 18.49 -9.43 4.69
C GLY A 66 18.36 -9.58 3.17
N PRO A 67 19.10 -8.76 2.40
CA PRO A 67 19.03 -8.73 0.94
C PRO A 67 19.43 -10.05 0.29
N GLU A 68 20.29 -10.84 0.93
CA GLU A 68 20.68 -12.19 0.51
C GLU A 68 19.52 -13.20 0.52
N SER A 69 18.42 -12.87 1.19
CA SER A 69 17.21 -13.69 1.24
C SER A 69 16.15 -13.24 0.24
N VAL A 70 16.46 -12.25 -0.62
CA VAL A 70 15.53 -11.64 -1.58
C VAL A 70 16.02 -11.85 -3.00
N ASP A 71 15.23 -12.56 -3.80
CA ASP A 71 15.45 -12.66 -5.24
C ASP A 71 14.49 -11.71 -5.96
N LEU A 72 15.04 -10.66 -6.56
CA LEU A 72 14.28 -9.68 -7.32
C LEU A 72 14.03 -10.17 -8.75
N LEU A 73 12.79 -10.10 -9.22
CA LEU A 73 12.36 -10.44 -10.56
C LEU A 73 11.70 -9.23 -11.23
N PRO A 74 12.47 -8.16 -11.54
CA PRO A 74 11.94 -6.90 -12.04
C PRO A 74 11.16 -7.06 -13.35
N GLU A 75 11.63 -7.93 -14.25
CA GLU A 75 10.96 -8.24 -15.53
C GLU A 75 9.54 -8.80 -15.37
N ARG A 76 9.22 -9.31 -14.17
CA ARG A 76 7.90 -9.86 -13.83
C ARG A 76 7.14 -8.95 -12.86
N GLY A 77 7.76 -7.86 -12.38
CA GLY A 77 7.24 -7.04 -11.29
C GLY A 77 7.14 -7.78 -9.96
N LEU A 78 7.91 -8.86 -9.76
CA LEU A 78 7.82 -9.74 -8.60
C LEU A 78 9.13 -9.77 -7.80
N ALA A 79 9.04 -10.28 -6.57
CA ALA A 79 10.17 -10.71 -5.77
C ALA A 79 9.82 -12.00 -5.01
N LEU A 80 10.85 -12.83 -4.80
CA LEU A 80 10.77 -14.06 -4.01
C LEU A 80 11.59 -13.87 -2.73
N LEU A 81 11.00 -14.19 -1.58
CA LEU A 81 11.68 -14.11 -0.28
C LEU A 81 11.89 -15.52 0.26
N ARG A 82 13.15 -15.87 0.50
CA ARG A 82 13.54 -17.16 1.09
C ARG A 82 13.52 -17.04 2.60
N THR A 83 12.66 -17.83 3.26
CA THR A 83 12.51 -17.78 4.72
C THR A 83 13.20 -18.94 5.44
N ALA A 84 13.78 -19.89 4.71
CA ALA A 84 14.48 -21.05 5.27
C ALA A 84 15.61 -20.64 6.24
N ALA A 85 16.36 -19.58 5.91
CA ALA A 85 17.45 -19.06 6.75
C ALA A 85 16.99 -18.51 8.11
N VAL A 86 15.69 -18.21 8.25
CA VAL A 86 15.10 -17.67 9.50
C VAL A 86 14.12 -18.65 10.15
N GLY A 87 14.27 -19.95 9.87
CA GLY A 87 13.46 -21.02 10.45
C GLY A 87 12.14 -21.28 9.72
N GLY A 88 11.96 -20.75 8.51
CA GLY A 88 10.75 -20.88 7.72
C GLY A 88 9.59 -20.04 8.24
N LEU A 89 8.49 -20.03 7.48
CA LEU A 89 7.22 -19.43 7.91
C LEU A 89 6.17 -20.51 8.19
N PRO A 90 5.56 -20.51 9.38
CA PRO A 90 4.40 -21.34 9.65
C PRO A 90 3.19 -20.72 8.96
N GLY A 91 2.75 -21.31 7.86
CA GLY A 91 1.53 -20.90 7.16
C GLY A 91 1.20 -21.83 6.01
N PRO A 92 -0.09 -22.08 5.72
CA PRO A 92 -0.47 -22.84 4.54
C PRO A 92 -0.04 -22.08 3.28
N ALA A 93 0.58 -22.78 2.34
CA ALA A 93 0.87 -22.21 1.04
C ALA A 93 -0.46 -21.92 0.31
N LEU A 94 -0.61 -20.73 -0.25
CA LEU A 94 -1.79 -20.43 -1.06
C LEU A 94 -1.68 -21.19 -2.39
N PRO A 95 -2.77 -21.86 -2.83
CA PRO A 95 -2.76 -22.55 -4.11
C PRO A 95 -2.53 -21.55 -5.24
N ILE A 96 -1.67 -21.89 -6.21
CA ILE A 96 -1.40 -21.04 -7.37
C ILE A 96 -2.20 -21.55 -8.56
N GLY A 97 -3.13 -20.73 -9.04
CA GLY A 97 -3.93 -21.01 -10.22
C GLY A 97 -3.10 -20.82 -11.50
N ARG A 98 -3.40 -21.63 -12.52
CA ARG A 98 -2.76 -21.54 -13.85
C ARG A 98 -3.68 -20.99 -14.93
N THR A 99 -4.87 -20.56 -14.53
CA THR A 99 -5.91 -20.06 -15.42
C THR A 99 -5.74 -18.56 -15.65
N ALA A 100 -6.12 -18.11 -16.85
CA ALA A 100 -6.19 -16.69 -17.13
C ALA A 100 -7.32 -16.05 -16.29
N VAL A 101 -7.11 -14.83 -15.81
CA VAL A 101 -8.14 -14.08 -15.08
C VAL A 101 -9.18 -13.57 -16.09
N THR A 102 -10.34 -14.21 -16.13
CA THR A 102 -11.45 -13.82 -17.03
C THR A 102 -12.72 -13.44 -16.28
N GLY A 103 -12.81 -13.77 -14.99
CA GLY A 103 -14.00 -13.59 -14.17
C GLY A 103 -13.78 -12.67 -12.97
N PRO A 104 -14.77 -12.59 -12.06
CA PRO A 104 -14.65 -11.87 -10.80
C PRO A 104 -13.42 -12.34 -10.00
N VAL A 105 -12.80 -11.41 -9.28
CA VAL A 105 -11.63 -11.68 -8.44
C VAL A 105 -11.86 -11.17 -7.03
N ALA A 106 -11.22 -11.82 -6.07
CA ALA A 106 -11.11 -11.33 -4.70
C ALA A 106 -9.67 -10.89 -4.43
N VAL A 107 -9.50 -9.72 -3.83
CA VAL A 107 -8.19 -9.18 -3.47
C VAL A 107 -8.20 -8.85 -1.99
N PRO A 108 -7.31 -9.46 -1.20
CA PRO A 108 -7.20 -9.10 0.18
C PRO A 108 -6.48 -7.77 0.33
N HIS A 109 -6.97 -7.00 1.28
CA HIS A 109 -6.43 -5.70 1.65
C HIS A 109 -6.51 -5.56 3.17
N GLN A 110 -5.85 -4.52 3.67
CA GLN A 110 -6.02 -4.10 5.05
C GLN A 110 -7.01 -2.96 5.11
N ARG A 111 -8.00 -3.08 5.99
CA ARG A 111 -8.84 -1.94 6.35
C ARG A 111 -7.98 -0.87 7.00
N TRP A 112 -8.26 0.38 6.66
CA TRP A 112 -7.53 1.51 7.21
C TRP A 112 -7.89 1.74 8.69
N GLU A 113 -9.12 1.43 9.06
CA GLU A 113 -9.74 1.74 10.34
C GLU A 113 -9.15 0.94 11.50
N ASP A 114 -8.96 -0.37 11.31
CA ASP A 114 -8.54 -1.33 12.34
C ASP A 114 -7.35 -2.18 11.91
N GLY A 115 -6.86 -2.02 10.67
CA GLY A 115 -5.79 -2.84 10.10
C GLY A 115 -6.20 -4.29 9.84
N ALA A 116 -7.49 -4.62 10.02
CA ALA A 116 -8.00 -5.97 9.88
C ALA A 116 -7.92 -6.41 8.41
N PRO A 117 -7.56 -7.68 8.17
CA PRO A 117 -7.64 -8.25 6.84
C PRO A 117 -9.10 -8.25 6.36
N ALA A 118 -9.30 -7.86 5.10
CA ALA A 118 -10.59 -7.88 4.44
C ALA A 118 -10.42 -8.22 2.96
N LEU A 119 -11.49 -8.71 2.31
CA LEU A 119 -11.50 -9.01 0.89
C LEU A 119 -12.28 -7.94 0.13
N ALA A 120 -11.66 -7.36 -0.88
CA ALA A 120 -12.30 -6.53 -1.88
C ALA A 120 -12.58 -7.35 -3.14
N HIS A 121 -13.75 -7.19 -3.72
CA HIS A 121 -14.11 -7.88 -4.96
C HIS A 121 -13.95 -6.93 -6.13
N GLY A 122 -13.41 -7.45 -7.23
CA GLY A 122 -13.13 -6.67 -8.43
C GLY A 122 -13.42 -7.44 -9.71
N ARG A 123 -13.23 -6.76 -10.83
CA ARG A 123 -13.38 -7.36 -12.17
C ARG A 123 -12.24 -6.95 -13.08
N PRO A 124 -11.83 -7.82 -14.02
CA PRO A 124 -10.91 -7.47 -15.09
C PRO A 124 -11.49 -6.35 -15.98
N LEU A 125 -10.74 -5.26 -16.14
CA LEU A 125 -11.06 -4.19 -17.11
C LEU A 125 -10.52 -4.49 -18.50
N GLY A 126 -9.45 -5.26 -18.56
CA GLY A 126 -8.80 -5.64 -19.81
C GLY A 126 -7.34 -6.01 -19.61
N ARG A 127 -6.79 -6.66 -20.63
CA ARG A 127 -5.38 -7.05 -20.69
C ARG A 127 -4.65 -6.02 -21.53
N GLU A 128 -3.52 -5.51 -21.05
CA GLU A 128 -2.65 -4.56 -21.77
C GLU A 128 -3.29 -3.20 -22.07
N SER A 129 -4.61 -3.07 -21.96
CA SER A 129 -5.36 -1.85 -22.05
C SER A 129 -6.72 -1.97 -21.36
N GLY A 130 -7.24 -0.85 -20.89
CA GLY A 130 -8.54 -0.77 -20.24
C GLY A 130 -9.00 0.67 -20.12
N ARG A 131 -10.30 0.87 -19.90
CA ARG A 131 -10.84 2.19 -19.55
C ARG A 131 -11.13 2.25 -18.07
N CYS A 132 -10.59 3.26 -17.41
CA CYS A 132 -10.94 3.59 -16.04
C CYS A 132 -12.35 4.21 -15.97
N GLY A 133 -12.91 4.33 -14.77
CA GLY A 133 -14.26 4.89 -14.55
C GLY A 133 -14.45 6.34 -15.03
N ASP A 134 -13.37 7.10 -15.23
CA ASP A 134 -13.35 8.43 -15.84
C ASP A 134 -13.26 8.42 -17.38
N GLY A 135 -13.25 7.23 -17.98
CA GLY A 135 -13.12 7.02 -19.42
C GLY A 135 -11.69 7.10 -19.96
N ALA A 136 -10.69 7.36 -19.10
CA ALA A 136 -9.29 7.41 -19.51
C ALA A 136 -8.80 6.04 -19.98
N LEU A 137 -8.15 6.02 -21.14
CA LEU A 137 -7.51 4.81 -21.65
C LEU A 137 -6.17 4.62 -20.95
N VAL A 138 -6.05 3.52 -20.19
CA VAL A 138 -4.78 3.09 -19.62
C VAL A 138 -4.21 1.99 -20.52
N ARG A 139 -2.92 2.09 -20.84
CA ARG A 139 -2.18 1.06 -21.57
C ARG A 139 -1.07 0.54 -20.66
N THR A 140 -0.97 -0.78 -20.52
CA THR A 140 0.04 -1.45 -19.70
C THR A 140 1.01 -2.23 -20.58
N VAL A 141 2.05 -2.79 -19.96
CA VAL A 141 2.99 -3.69 -20.63
C VAL A 141 2.37 -5.08 -20.84
N PRO A 142 2.84 -5.86 -21.82
CA PRO A 142 2.43 -7.25 -22.03
C PRO A 142 2.46 -8.07 -20.73
N GLY A 143 1.43 -8.87 -20.51
CA GLY A 143 1.31 -9.71 -19.31
C GLY A 143 0.73 -9.02 -18.06
N VAL A 144 0.39 -7.73 -18.13
CA VAL A 144 -0.30 -7.02 -17.04
C VAL A 144 -1.80 -6.96 -17.28
N LEU A 145 -2.56 -7.22 -16.22
CA LEU A 145 -4.01 -7.11 -16.18
C LEU A 145 -4.44 -5.88 -15.39
N LEU A 146 -5.38 -5.11 -15.94
CA LEU A 146 -6.02 -4.02 -15.22
C LEU A 146 -7.26 -4.54 -14.50
N LEU A 147 -7.38 -4.21 -13.21
CA LEU A 147 -8.50 -4.57 -12.37
C LEU A 147 -9.26 -3.31 -11.93
N ASP A 148 -10.58 -3.40 -11.96
CA ASP A 148 -11.47 -2.46 -11.28
C ASP A 148 -11.67 -2.94 -9.85
N LEU A 149 -11.21 -2.14 -8.89
CA LEU A 149 -11.29 -2.42 -7.47
C LEU A 149 -11.85 -1.21 -6.73
N PRO A 150 -12.75 -1.41 -5.75
CA PRO A 150 -13.32 -0.31 -4.96
C PRO A 150 -12.33 0.28 -3.95
N VAL A 151 -11.18 -0.38 -3.76
CA VAL A 151 -10.13 0.00 -2.82
C VAL A 151 -8.77 -0.11 -3.52
N THR A 152 -7.78 0.60 -2.98
CA THR A 152 -6.38 0.48 -3.42
C THR A 152 -5.61 -0.42 -2.46
N PRO A 153 -5.51 -1.73 -2.75
CA PRO A 153 -4.75 -2.66 -1.92
C PRO A 153 -3.24 -2.37 -2.01
N PRO A 154 -2.45 -2.74 -0.99
CA PRO A 154 -1.00 -2.59 -1.03
C PRO A 154 -0.36 -3.42 -2.14
N ALA A 155 0.84 -2.98 -2.55
CA ALA A 155 1.73 -3.74 -3.41
C ALA A 155 1.93 -5.17 -2.90
N GLY A 156 1.97 -6.15 -3.79
CA GLY A 156 2.19 -7.55 -3.47
C GLY A 156 0.94 -8.31 -3.00
N ALA A 157 -0.23 -7.66 -2.93
CA ALA A 157 -1.49 -8.34 -2.62
C ALA A 157 -1.81 -9.40 -3.70
N PRO A 158 -2.10 -10.66 -3.32
CA PRO A 158 -2.49 -11.68 -4.28
C PRO A 158 -3.90 -11.42 -4.81
N VAL A 159 -4.10 -11.62 -6.11
CA VAL A 159 -5.41 -11.64 -6.74
C VAL A 159 -5.90 -13.08 -6.72
N LEU A 160 -7.03 -13.33 -6.09
CA LEU A 160 -7.57 -14.65 -5.83
C LEU A 160 -8.78 -14.94 -6.73
N ASP A 161 -8.90 -16.20 -7.11
CA ASP A 161 -10.16 -16.80 -7.56
C ASP A 161 -11.12 -16.88 -6.35
N PRO A 162 -12.30 -16.25 -6.40
CA PRO A 162 -13.23 -16.25 -5.27
C PRO A 162 -13.83 -17.64 -4.98
N GLU A 163 -13.88 -18.54 -5.97
CA GLU A 163 -14.44 -19.88 -5.82
C GLU A 163 -13.41 -20.85 -5.23
N THR A 164 -12.17 -20.77 -5.72
CA THR A 164 -11.12 -21.76 -5.36
C THR A 164 -10.12 -21.24 -4.33
N GLY A 165 -10.08 -19.92 -4.09
CA GLY A 165 -9.05 -19.28 -3.26
C GLY A 165 -7.65 -19.31 -3.89
N ALA A 166 -7.52 -19.72 -5.16
CA ALA A 166 -6.25 -19.81 -5.85
C ALA A 166 -5.72 -18.43 -6.26
N VAL A 167 -4.42 -18.20 -6.09
CA VAL A 167 -3.74 -16.99 -6.56
C VAL A 167 -3.63 -17.04 -8.08
N LEU A 168 -4.24 -16.06 -8.74
CA LEU A 168 -4.22 -15.90 -10.20
C LEU A 168 -3.22 -14.83 -10.66
N ALA A 169 -2.96 -13.82 -9.83
CA ALA A 169 -2.01 -12.76 -10.12
C ALA A 169 -1.51 -12.10 -8.82
N VAL A 170 -0.55 -11.18 -8.93
CA VAL A 170 -0.07 -10.36 -7.82
C VAL A 170 -0.20 -8.90 -8.23
N LEU A 171 -0.76 -8.07 -7.34
CA LEU A 171 -0.87 -6.65 -7.58
C LEU A 171 0.49 -5.98 -7.44
N ALA A 172 0.96 -5.41 -8.54
CA ALA A 172 1.98 -4.38 -8.49
C ALA A 172 1.27 -3.02 -8.44
N PRO A 173 1.72 -2.07 -7.60
CA PRO A 173 1.21 -0.71 -7.66
C PRO A 173 1.48 -0.19 -9.07
N GLY A 174 0.45 0.38 -9.69
CA GLY A 174 0.46 0.73 -11.10
C GLY A 174 1.74 1.47 -11.48
N CYS A 175 2.39 0.99 -12.54
CA CYS A 175 3.46 1.70 -13.21
C CYS A 175 3.00 3.15 -13.38
N ALA A 176 3.67 4.09 -12.70
CA ALA A 176 3.45 5.50 -12.97
C ALA A 176 3.63 5.69 -14.48
N PRO A 177 2.78 6.48 -15.16
CA PRO A 177 2.99 6.77 -16.57
C PRO A 177 4.44 7.24 -16.71
N SER A 178 5.25 6.50 -17.46
CA SER A 178 6.54 7.02 -17.90
C SER A 178 6.20 8.34 -18.59
N PRO A 179 6.74 9.49 -18.15
CA PRO A 179 6.61 10.69 -18.94
C PRO A 179 7.28 10.37 -20.28
N GLY A 180 6.47 10.14 -21.31
CA GLY A 180 6.94 10.11 -22.68
C GLY A 180 7.79 11.36 -22.92
N PRO A 181 8.87 11.28 -23.72
CA PRO A 181 9.78 12.40 -23.87
C PRO A 181 8.98 13.64 -24.32
N ALA A 182 9.03 14.65 -23.45
CA ALA A 182 8.49 16.00 -23.62
C ALA A 182 6.96 16.19 -23.49
N SER A 183 6.51 16.38 -22.25
CA SER A 183 5.67 17.55 -21.95
C SER A 183 5.99 18.05 -20.55
N ARG A 184 6.51 19.29 -20.48
CA ARG A 184 6.84 20.00 -19.23
C ARG A 184 5.68 19.88 -18.24
N PRO A 185 5.92 19.60 -16.94
CA PRO A 185 4.83 19.65 -15.97
C PRO A 185 4.32 21.09 -15.91
N SER A 186 3.06 21.29 -16.30
CA SER A 186 2.33 22.50 -15.96
C SER A 186 2.34 22.61 -14.45
N ARG A 187 3.07 23.61 -13.96
CA ARG A 187 3.19 23.97 -12.56
C ARG A 187 1.78 24.02 -11.96
N TRP A 188 1.41 22.99 -11.21
CA TRP A 188 0.21 23.00 -10.39
C TRP A 188 0.42 24.09 -9.34
N ARG A 189 -0.14 25.27 -9.60
CA ARG A 189 -0.30 26.33 -8.61
C ARG A 189 -1.63 26.05 -7.92
N PRO A 190 -1.67 25.74 -6.62
CA PRO A 190 -2.92 25.84 -5.90
C PRO A 190 -3.38 27.29 -5.98
N THR A 191 -4.59 27.50 -6.49
CA THR A 191 -5.24 28.80 -6.57
C THR A 191 -5.52 29.29 -5.16
N ALA A 192 -4.57 30.01 -4.57
CA ALA A 192 -4.86 30.87 -3.43
C ALA A 192 -5.79 31.98 -3.95
N ALA A 193 -7.06 31.93 -3.55
CA ALA A 193 -8.03 32.97 -3.80
C ALA A 193 -7.55 34.29 -3.15
N ARG A 194 -6.84 35.12 -3.92
CA ARG A 194 -6.66 36.53 -3.61
C ARG A 194 -7.97 37.25 -3.97
N ARG A 195 -8.78 37.53 -2.95
CA ARG A 195 -9.72 38.66 -2.98
C ARG A 195 -9.00 39.88 -2.41
N THR A 196 -8.78 40.88 -3.24
CA THR A 196 -8.46 42.27 -2.89
C THR A 196 -8.84 43.14 -4.10
N PRO A 197 -9.00 44.48 -3.99
CA PRO A 197 -9.45 45.33 -2.88
C PRO A 197 -10.43 46.45 -3.38
N ARG A 198 -10.92 47.31 -2.47
CA ARG A 198 -11.25 48.74 -2.69
C ARG A 198 -11.56 49.35 -1.31
N SER A 199 -10.68 50.06 -0.61
CA SER A 199 -10.06 51.38 -0.87
C SER A 199 -11.02 52.57 -0.68
N ALA A 200 -10.92 53.23 0.48
CA ALA A 200 -11.00 54.67 0.75
C ALA A 200 -11.11 54.84 2.29
N GLY A 201 -10.34 55.64 3.02
CA GLY A 201 -9.30 56.60 2.71
C GLY A 201 -8.84 57.26 4.04
N CYS A 202 -7.78 58.06 3.92
CA CYS A 202 -7.37 59.15 4.83
C CYS A 202 -6.71 58.81 6.19
N TRP A 203 -5.37 58.91 6.19
CA TRP A 203 -4.51 59.32 7.31
C TRP A 203 -4.75 60.81 7.67
N PRO A 204 -4.14 61.44 8.71
CA PRO A 204 -3.06 60.98 9.61
C PRO A 204 -3.23 61.34 11.13
N ALA A 205 -2.24 60.92 11.92
CA ALA A 205 -1.49 61.74 12.89
C ALA A 205 -1.54 61.37 14.41
N THR A 206 -0.32 61.13 14.92
CA THR A 206 0.24 61.41 16.26
C THR A 206 -0.02 60.44 17.43
N PRO A 207 1.05 60.00 18.15
CA PRO A 207 0.94 59.17 19.36
C PRO A 207 0.94 60.01 20.65
N PRO A 208 0.49 59.42 21.78
CA PRO A 208 1.15 59.72 23.05
C PRO A 208 1.45 58.48 23.92
N THR A 209 2.73 58.41 24.30
CA THR A 209 3.32 58.25 25.66
C THR A 209 2.82 57.14 26.62
N PRO A 210 3.74 56.36 27.24
CA PRO A 210 3.42 55.40 28.29
C PRO A 210 3.41 56.05 29.69
N PRO A 211 2.64 55.52 30.67
CA PRO A 211 2.85 55.80 32.09
C PRO A 211 3.60 54.66 32.82
N PRO A 212 4.06 54.91 34.06
CA PRO A 212 5.39 54.52 34.52
C PRO A 212 5.45 53.27 35.41
N SER A 213 6.69 52.81 35.57
CA SER A 213 7.18 51.84 36.56
C SER A 213 7.08 52.34 38.01
N ALA A 214 6.52 51.52 38.90
CA ALA A 214 6.84 51.39 40.33
C ALA A 214 6.07 50.15 40.85
N GLY A 215 6.59 49.22 41.64
CA GLY A 215 7.88 49.02 42.25
C GLY A 215 7.86 47.63 42.92
N ARG A 216 9.06 47.08 43.15
CA ARG A 216 9.53 46.29 44.31
C ARG A 216 8.43 45.64 45.18
N SER A 217 8.53 44.37 45.58
CA SER A 217 9.37 43.89 46.71
C SER A 217 9.19 42.36 46.81
N THR A 218 10.25 41.54 46.69
CA THR A 218 11.02 40.84 47.74
C THR A 218 10.40 39.56 48.34
N TRP A 219 11.32 38.65 48.70
CA TRP A 219 11.22 37.39 49.46
C TRP A 219 10.89 36.12 48.64
N ALA A 220 11.81 35.18 48.39
CA ALA A 220 12.71 34.38 49.26
C ALA A 220 12.04 33.13 49.84
N GLY A 221 12.70 31.97 49.65
CA GLY A 221 12.46 30.72 50.39
C GLY A 221 12.26 29.51 49.47
N ARG A 222 13.31 28.75 49.13
CA ARG A 222 13.90 27.61 49.88
C ARG A 222 13.13 26.31 49.56
N CYS A 223 13.68 25.44 48.70
CA CYS A 223 14.53 24.28 49.03
C CYS A 223 13.89 23.29 50.00
N GLY A 224 13.76 22.04 49.56
CA GLY A 224 13.31 20.88 50.32
C GLY A 224 12.77 19.83 49.38
#